data_AF-A0A7C1VH35-F1
#
_entry.id   AF-A0A7C1VH35-F1
#
_cell.length_a   1.000
_cell.length_b   1.000
_cell.length_c   1.000
_cell.angle_alpha   90.00
_cell.angle_beta   90.00
_cell.angle_gamma   90.00
#
_symmetry.space_group_name_H-M   'P 1'
#
loop_
_entity.id
_entity.type
_entity.pdbx_description
1 polymer ?
#
loop_
_entity_poly.entity_id
_entity_poly.type
_entity_poly.pdbx_seq_one_letter_code
_entity_poly.pdbx_strand_id
1 'polypeptide(L)'
;MTDQNNVDSGDTGEKNQAHNNVNTDENREHMIPKSRFDALNEKRKAAESALEEIATGLIETIPEEMRDIIPDLPPAEKVKWIQAAEKKGLFSIKQETNGPDSKKPGDKKPTDFENMSPQAIMATGYKTK
;
A
#
# COMPACT_ATOMS: atom_id res chain seq x y z
N MET A 1 54.71 27.21 -29.53
CA MET A 1 55.00 26.01 -30.36
C MET A 1 56.47 25.66 -30.19
N THR A 2 56.80 24.88 -29.16
CA THR A 2 57.80 23.79 -29.16
C THR A 2 57.82 23.13 -27.78
N ASP A 3 57.53 21.84 -27.79
CA ASP A 3 57.68 20.86 -26.71
C ASP A 3 59.12 20.71 -26.24
N GLN A 4 59.29 20.46 -24.93
CA GLN A 4 60.29 19.53 -24.41
C GLN A 4 60.09 19.33 -22.89
N ASN A 5 59.57 18.17 -22.50
CA ASN A 5 59.97 17.54 -21.24
C ASN A 5 59.84 16.02 -21.38
N ASN A 6 60.99 15.35 -21.48
CA ASN A 6 61.17 13.91 -21.62
C ASN A 6 62.21 13.47 -20.61
N VAL A 7 61.79 12.73 -19.58
CA VAL A 7 62.46 11.66 -18.82
C VAL A 7 61.45 11.31 -17.71
N ASP A 8 61.13 10.09 -17.31
CA ASP A 8 61.57 8.74 -17.62
C ASP A 8 60.76 7.80 -16.67
N SER A 9 60.87 6.49 -16.87
CA SER A 9 60.47 5.39 -15.98
C SER A 9 59.05 4.84 -16.18
N GLY A 10 58.99 3.67 -16.83
CA GLY A 10 57.86 2.76 -16.70
C GLY A 10 57.52 1.88 -17.91
N ASP A 11 58.52 1.47 -18.69
CA ASP A 11 58.44 0.25 -19.51
C ASP A 11 58.03 -0.93 -18.61
N THR A 12 56.93 -1.62 -18.94
CA THR A 12 56.82 -3.09 -18.93
C THR A 12 55.48 -3.44 -19.57
N GLY A 13 55.52 -3.76 -20.85
CA GLY A 13 54.50 -4.63 -21.42
C GLY A 13 54.67 -6.04 -20.85
N GLU A 14 53.67 -6.54 -20.14
CA GLU A 14 53.59 -7.97 -19.81
C GLU A 14 52.28 -8.58 -20.30
N LYS A 15 52.45 -9.36 -21.36
CA LYS A 15 51.56 -10.45 -21.76
C LYS A 15 51.59 -11.55 -20.71
N ASN A 16 50.52 -12.33 -20.71
CA ASN A 16 50.33 -13.63 -20.06
C ASN A 16 49.92 -13.59 -18.58
N GLN A 17 48.71 -14.08 -18.31
CA GLN A 17 48.58 -15.52 -18.04
C GLN A 17 47.11 -15.95 -18.12
N ALA A 18 46.88 -16.91 -19.01
CA ALA A 18 45.66 -17.70 -19.06
C ALA A 18 45.45 -18.36 -17.71
N HIS A 19 44.48 -17.86 -16.93
CA HIS A 19 43.87 -18.67 -15.88
C HIS A 19 42.99 -19.70 -16.57
N ASN A 20 43.58 -20.88 -16.84
CA ASN A 20 42.85 -22.12 -16.91
C ASN A 20 42.18 -22.33 -15.55
N ASN A 21 40.93 -21.91 -15.41
CA ASN A 21 40.08 -22.41 -14.33
C ASN A 21 38.96 -23.24 -14.95
N VAL A 22 39.26 -24.54 -14.97
CA VAL A 22 38.31 -25.64 -15.11
C VAL A 22 37.17 -25.44 -14.10
N ASN A 23 35.94 -25.75 -14.50
CA ASN A 23 34.66 -25.64 -13.76
C ASN A 23 33.86 -24.36 -14.05
N THR A 24 33.22 -24.28 -15.23
CA THR A 24 32.25 -23.22 -15.55
C THR A 24 30.95 -23.76 -16.14
N ASP A 25 30.46 -24.91 -15.66
CA ASP A 25 29.13 -25.40 -16.03
C ASP A 25 28.15 -25.44 -14.84
N GLU A 26 28.57 -25.82 -13.63
CA GLU A 26 27.64 -25.90 -12.48
C GLU A 26 27.24 -24.54 -11.87
N ASN A 27 28.04 -23.48 -12.07
CA ASN A 27 27.77 -22.15 -11.45
C ASN A 27 26.98 -21.20 -12.38
N ARG A 28 26.86 -21.53 -13.67
CA ARG A 28 26.05 -20.74 -14.63
C ARG A 28 24.55 -21.02 -14.49
N GLU A 29 24.18 -22.16 -13.91
CA GLU A 29 22.79 -22.52 -13.68
C GLU A 29 22.14 -21.74 -12.52
N HIS A 30 22.95 -21.18 -11.61
CA HIS A 30 22.45 -20.41 -10.45
C HIS A 30 22.42 -18.89 -10.68
N MET A 31 23.11 -18.38 -11.71
CA MET A 31 23.08 -16.95 -12.02
C MET A 31 21.85 -16.63 -12.88
N ILE A 32 20.89 -15.92 -12.28
CA ILE A 32 19.76 -15.35 -13.03
C ILE A 32 20.35 -14.39 -14.09
N PRO A 33 20.04 -14.56 -15.38
CA PRO A 33 20.53 -13.68 -16.43
C PRO A 33 20.14 -12.23 -16.11
N LYS A 34 21.07 -11.28 -16.26
CA LYS A 34 20.86 -9.85 -15.97
C LYS A 34 19.56 -9.32 -16.60
N SER A 35 19.25 -9.73 -17.83
CA SER A 35 17.99 -9.38 -18.51
C SER A 35 16.73 -9.81 -17.74
N ARG A 36 16.73 -10.99 -17.10
CA ARG A 36 15.61 -11.48 -16.27
C ARG A 36 15.49 -10.70 -14.98
N PHE A 37 16.63 -10.36 -14.36
CA PHE A 37 16.66 -9.53 -13.16
C PHE A 37 16.16 -8.11 -13.44
N ASP A 38 16.67 -7.48 -14.50
CA ASP A 38 16.26 -6.14 -14.92
C ASP A 38 14.76 -6.10 -15.24
N ALA A 39 14.25 -7.08 -15.99
CA ALA A 39 12.82 -7.20 -16.29
C ALA A 39 11.96 -7.40 -15.02
N LEU A 40 12.45 -8.14 -14.02
CA LEU A 40 11.74 -8.32 -12.76
C LEU A 40 11.75 -7.05 -11.92
N ASN A 41 12.87 -6.32 -11.92
CA ASN A 41 13.01 -5.05 -11.22
C ASN A 41 12.11 -3.98 -11.86
N GLU A 42 12.04 -3.91 -13.18
CA GLU A 42 11.11 -3.03 -13.90
C GLU A 42 9.65 -3.34 -13.55
N LYS A 43 9.27 -4.63 -13.55
CA LYS A 43 7.91 -5.04 -13.12
C LYS A 43 7.61 -4.66 -11.68
N ARG A 44 8.59 -4.83 -10.78
CA ARG A 44 8.44 -4.46 -9.37
C ARG A 44 8.22 -2.95 -9.23
N LYS A 45 9.05 -2.14 -9.88
CA LYS A 45 8.93 -0.67 -9.86
C LYS A 45 7.59 -0.21 -10.44
N ALA A 46 7.15 -0.79 -11.56
CA ALA A 46 5.87 -0.47 -12.17
C ALA A 46 4.70 -0.81 -11.21
N ALA A 47 4.76 -1.94 -10.51
CA ALA A 47 3.76 -2.30 -9.51
C ALA A 47 3.80 -1.38 -8.28
N GLU A 48 4.99 -0.98 -7.81
CA GLU A 48 5.15 -0.03 -6.71
C GLU A 48 4.58 1.34 -7.08
N SER A 49 4.86 1.87 -8.27
CA SER A 49 4.27 3.13 -8.75
C SER A 49 2.75 3.05 -8.87
N ALA A 50 2.19 1.97 -9.42
CA ALA A 50 0.75 1.81 -9.51
C ALA A 50 0.08 1.76 -8.11
N LEU A 51 0.74 1.15 -7.12
CA LEU A 51 0.25 1.14 -5.74
C LEU A 51 0.37 2.51 -5.08
N GLU A 52 1.40 3.29 -5.41
CA GLU A 52 1.58 4.65 -4.93
C GLU A 52 0.50 5.58 -5.49
N GLU A 53 0.17 5.49 -6.78
CA GLU A 53 -0.94 6.24 -7.40
C GLU A 53 -2.29 5.92 -6.75
N ILE A 54 -2.53 4.65 -6.43
CA ILE A 54 -3.74 4.26 -5.70
C ILE A 54 -3.73 4.83 -4.28
N ALA A 55 -2.59 4.76 -3.59
CA ALA A 55 -2.45 5.29 -2.24
C ALA A 55 -2.67 6.81 -2.20
N THR A 56 -2.11 7.57 -3.14
CA THR A 56 -2.31 9.02 -3.23
C THR A 56 -3.76 9.36 -3.56
N GLY A 57 -4.39 8.66 -4.51
CA GLY A 57 -5.81 8.85 -4.81
C GLY A 57 -6.73 8.56 -3.62
N LEU A 58 -6.40 7.57 -2.78
CA LEU A 58 -7.11 7.32 -1.53
C LEU A 58 -6.84 8.39 -0.46
N ILE A 59 -5.65 8.97 -0.42
CA ILE A 59 -5.34 10.09 0.48
C ILE A 59 -6.10 11.35 0.07
N GLU A 60 -6.33 11.55 -1.23
CA GLU A 60 -7.11 12.68 -1.75
C GLU A 60 -8.58 12.64 -1.31
N THR A 61 -9.18 11.45 -1.26
CA THR A 61 -10.57 11.29 -0.78
C THR A 61 -10.70 11.44 0.73
N ILE A 62 -9.59 11.30 1.47
CA ILE A 62 -9.55 11.50 2.92
C ILE A 62 -9.47 13.01 3.23
N PRO A 63 -10.33 13.53 4.11
CA PRO A 63 -10.28 14.92 4.57
C PRO A 63 -8.87 15.29 5.09
N GLU A 64 -8.38 16.48 4.74
CA GLU A 64 -7.01 16.91 5.05
C GLU A 64 -6.68 16.83 6.55
N GLU A 65 -7.65 17.14 7.42
CA GLU A 65 -7.48 17.08 8.88
C GLU A 65 -7.16 15.66 9.42
N MET A 66 -7.51 14.62 8.67
CA MET A 66 -7.25 13.23 9.06
C MET A 66 -6.04 12.62 8.34
N ARG A 67 -5.38 13.37 7.46
CA ARG A 67 -4.14 12.91 6.79
C ARG A 67 -2.98 12.74 7.76
N ASP A 68 -2.93 13.55 8.81
CA ASP A 68 -1.89 13.45 9.86
C ASP A 68 -1.96 12.14 10.66
N ILE A 69 -3.11 11.45 10.65
CA ILE A 69 -3.29 10.16 11.33
C ILE A 69 -2.73 9.01 10.47
N ILE A 70 -2.54 9.24 9.17
CA ILE A 70 -2.01 8.24 8.24
C ILE A 70 -0.51 8.09 8.51
N PRO A 71 -0.02 6.91 8.93
CA PRO A 71 1.39 6.73 9.17
C PRO A 71 2.16 6.61 7.84
N ASP A 72 3.45 6.96 7.87
CA ASP A 72 4.31 6.82 6.68
C ASP A 72 4.77 5.37 6.49
N LEU A 73 3.88 4.55 5.92
CA LEU A 73 4.12 3.15 5.58
C LEU A 73 4.40 2.96 4.08
N PRO A 74 4.97 1.80 3.68
CA PRO A 74 5.03 1.40 2.27
C PRO A 74 3.64 1.48 1.61
N PRO A 75 3.55 1.81 0.31
CA PRO A 75 2.26 2.07 -0.37
C PRO A 75 1.22 0.97 -0.16
N ALA A 76 1.63 -0.30 -0.24
CA ALA A 76 0.75 -1.45 -0.03
C ALA A 76 0.18 -1.55 1.39
N GLU A 77 0.98 -1.22 2.40
CA GLU A 77 0.57 -1.25 3.79
C GLU A 77 -0.25 -0.02 4.16
N LYS A 78 0.10 1.14 3.58
CA LYS A 78 -0.65 2.39 3.69
C LYS A 78 -2.08 2.21 3.19
N VAL A 79 -2.29 1.60 2.02
CA VAL A 79 -3.64 1.30 1.48
C VAL A 79 -4.41 0.35 2.40
N LYS A 80 -3.78 -0.71 2.91
CA LYS A 80 -4.44 -1.65 3.85
C LYS A 80 -4.84 -0.95 5.16
N TRP A 81 -3.98 -0.09 5.67
CA TRP A 81 -4.25 0.68 6.88
C TRP A 81 -5.40 1.65 6.64
N ILE A 82 -5.39 2.38 5.52
CA ILE A 82 -6.48 3.29 5.14
C ILE A 82 -7.80 2.53 5.07
N GLN A 83 -7.85 1.39 4.37
CA GLN A 83 -9.06 0.57 4.31
C GLN A 83 -9.51 0.06 5.69
N ALA A 84 -8.57 -0.32 6.55
CA ALA A 84 -8.89 -0.76 7.91
C ALA A 84 -9.43 0.40 8.78
N ALA A 85 -8.85 1.59 8.63
CA ALA A 85 -9.29 2.82 9.29
C ALA A 85 -10.68 3.25 8.78
N GLU A 86 -10.91 3.21 7.47
CA GLU A 86 -12.21 3.48 6.85
C GLU A 86 -13.28 2.49 7.33
N LYS A 87 -12.99 1.18 7.34
CA LYS A 87 -13.90 0.15 7.88
C LYS A 87 -14.20 0.33 9.36
N LYS A 88 -13.26 0.89 10.13
CA LYS A 88 -13.47 1.27 11.54
C LYS A 88 -14.27 2.57 11.68
N GLY A 89 -14.57 3.25 10.58
CA GLY A 89 -15.28 4.51 10.55
C GLY A 89 -14.41 5.70 10.95
N LEU A 90 -13.08 5.60 10.84
CA LEU A 90 -12.16 6.67 11.21
C LEU A 90 -12.35 7.91 10.32
N PHE A 91 -12.60 7.70 9.04
CA PHE A 91 -12.87 8.76 8.06
C PHE A 91 -14.36 9.03 7.84
N SER A 92 -15.23 8.23 8.44
CA SER A 92 -16.66 8.54 8.45
C SER A 92 -16.86 9.69 9.42
N ILE A 93 -17.12 10.88 8.88
CA ILE A 93 -17.66 12.00 9.66
C ILE A 93 -18.98 11.50 10.25
N LYS A 94 -18.94 10.91 11.44
CA LYS A 94 -20.10 10.87 12.32
C LYS A 94 -20.35 12.32 12.61
N GLN A 95 -21.22 12.91 11.81
CA GLN A 95 -21.93 14.11 12.15
C GLN A 95 -22.49 13.81 13.54
N GLU A 96 -21.79 14.31 14.57
CA GLU A 96 -22.27 14.15 15.91
C GLU A 96 -23.61 14.84 15.89
N THR A 97 -24.66 14.06 16.05
CA THR A 97 -25.92 14.58 16.55
C THR A 97 -25.70 14.98 18.02
N ASN A 98 -24.72 15.85 18.28
CA ASN A 98 -24.71 16.77 19.40
C ASN A 98 -25.62 17.95 19.03
N GLY A 99 -26.83 17.62 18.59
CA GLY A 99 -27.95 18.52 18.81
C GLY A 99 -28.19 18.60 20.32
N PRO A 100 -28.78 19.69 20.83
CA PRO A 100 -29.01 19.90 22.27
C PRO A 100 -29.87 18.84 22.98
N ASP A 101 -30.28 17.78 22.26
CA ASP A 101 -31.12 16.68 22.74
C ASP A 101 -30.43 15.31 22.65
N SER A 102 -29.14 15.23 23.02
CA SER A 102 -28.43 13.95 23.19
C SER A 102 -28.90 13.14 24.41
N LYS A 103 -29.93 13.61 25.13
CA LYS A 103 -30.59 12.90 26.25
C LYS A 103 -31.98 12.35 25.90
N LYS A 104 -32.53 12.62 24.72
CA LYS A 104 -33.71 11.91 24.24
C LYS A 104 -33.30 10.48 23.89
N PRO A 105 -33.83 9.45 24.57
CA PRO A 105 -33.53 8.08 24.20
C PRO A 105 -33.90 7.90 22.72
N GLY A 106 -32.92 7.47 21.93
CA GLY A 106 -33.02 7.41 20.48
C GLY A 106 -34.34 6.80 20.03
N ASP A 107 -34.93 7.39 18.99
CA ASP A 107 -36.18 6.89 18.41
C ASP A 107 -36.01 5.40 18.11
N LYS A 108 -36.87 4.59 18.74
CA LYS A 108 -36.85 3.13 18.59
C LYS A 108 -36.90 2.84 17.09
N LYS A 109 -36.00 1.98 16.61
CA LYS A 109 -35.98 1.55 15.21
C LYS A 109 -37.42 1.17 14.79
N PRO A 110 -37.89 1.58 13.60
CA PRO A 110 -39.21 1.19 13.11
C PRO A 110 -39.32 -0.34 13.18
N THR A 111 -40.37 -0.82 13.85
CA THR A 111 -40.65 -2.25 13.90
C THR A 111 -40.90 -2.73 12.48
N ASP A 112 -40.09 -3.66 12.00
CA ASP A 112 -40.25 -4.25 10.67
C ASP A 112 -41.43 -5.24 10.70
N PHE A 113 -42.52 -4.87 10.04
CA PHE A 113 -43.74 -5.69 9.97
C PHE A 113 -43.72 -6.68 8.79
N GLU A 114 -42.81 -6.51 7.81
CA GLU A 114 -42.78 -7.32 6.59
C GLU A 114 -42.30 -8.75 6.85
N ASN A 115 -41.49 -8.94 7.90
CA ASN A 115 -40.95 -10.25 8.29
C ASN A 115 -41.64 -10.87 9.52
N MET A 116 -42.75 -10.30 9.99
CA MET A 116 -43.49 -10.82 11.16
C MET A 116 -44.66 -11.71 10.74
N SER A 117 -44.93 -12.74 11.55
CA SER A 117 -46.15 -13.54 11.38
C SER A 117 -47.39 -12.71 11.73
N PRO A 118 -48.57 -12.99 11.14
CA PRO A 118 -49.80 -12.26 11.46
C PRO A 118 -50.16 -12.27 12.95
N GLN A 119 -49.85 -13.36 13.65
CA GLN A 119 -50.02 -13.48 15.10
C GLN A 119 -49.09 -12.54 15.88
N ALA A 120 -47.84 -12.39 15.43
CA ALA A 120 -46.87 -11.48 16.03
C ALA A 120 -47.27 -10.01 15.83
N ILE A 121 -47.75 -9.65 14.63
CA ILE A 121 -48.26 -8.29 14.33
C ILE A 121 -49.39 -7.92 15.30
N MET A 122 -50.38 -8.80 15.49
CA MET A 122 -51.48 -8.58 16.43
C MET A 122 -50.96 -8.38 17.86
N ALA A 123 -50.03 -9.21 18.33
CA ALA A 123 -49.48 -9.11 19.68
C ALA A 123 -48.77 -7.76 19.95
N THR A 124 -48.17 -7.12 18.94
CA THR A 124 -47.57 -5.79 19.11
C THR A 124 -48.61 -4.70 19.43
N GLY A 125 -49.85 -4.85 18.96
CA GLY A 125 -50.94 -3.88 19.18
C GLY A 125 -51.71 -4.06 20.50
N TYR A 126 -51.63 -5.23 21.14
CA TYR A 126 -52.39 -5.55 22.36
C TYR A 126 -51.56 -5.54 23.64
N LYS A 127 -50.37 -4.93 23.65
CA LYS A 127 -49.60 -4.74 24.88
C LYS A 127 -50.32 -3.72 25.77
N THR A 128 -51.30 -4.21 26.53
CA THR A 128 -51.97 -3.52 27.62
C THR A 128 -50.93 -3.01 28.61
N LYS A 129 -51.10 -1.76 29.06
CA LYS A 129 -50.28 -1.14 30.11
C LYS A 129 -50.22 -1.98 31.37
#